data_AF-A0A952WY70-F1
#
_entry.id   AF-A0A952WY70-F1
#
_cell.length_a   1.000
_cell.length_b   1.000
_cell.length_c   1.000
_cell.angle_alpha   90.00
_cell.angle_beta   90.00
_cell.angle_gamma   90.00
#
_symmetry.space_group_name_H-M   'P 1'
#
loop_
_entity.id
_entity.type
_entity.pdbx_description
1 polymer ?
#
loop_
_entity_poly.entity_id
_entity_poly.type
_entity_poly.pdbx_seq_one_letter_code
_entity_poly.pdbx_strand_id
1 'polypeptide(L)'
;MSANPGRTPAAEIERRIEHVLELLKMQLTKGDIKRHCRERWGVSTHTAERYLARAREALLKDSKRGRAEHVADVYGLLRSIIESPSEPSRTKLRAANQLCRLLGLNSPKELIVEQSLRAEVSIDLGKPQSAAELKAELDRRRLAAARAASRRLPAPEPSEN
;
A
#
# COMPACT_ATOMS: atom_id res chain seq x y z
N MET A 1 35.80 -16.28 0.23
CA MET A 1 34.80 -15.21 0.02
C MET A 1 35.23 -13.99 0.84
N SER A 2 35.86 -13.00 0.21
CA SER A 2 36.39 -11.83 0.93
C SER A 2 35.27 -10.83 1.19
N ALA A 3 35.05 -10.46 2.45
CA ALA A 3 34.01 -9.52 2.85
C ALA A 3 34.38 -8.11 2.41
N ASN A 4 33.44 -7.41 1.76
CA ASN A 4 33.61 -6.04 1.32
C ASN A 4 33.73 -5.10 2.55
N PRO A 5 34.83 -4.35 2.74
CA PRO A 5 35.14 -3.62 3.97
C PRO A 5 34.13 -2.50 4.32
N GLY A 6 33.31 -2.05 3.36
CA GLY A 6 32.23 -1.10 3.60
C GLY A 6 30.90 -1.73 4.07
N ARG A 7 30.76 -3.06 4.02
CA ARG A 7 29.50 -3.74 4.36
C ARG A 7 29.55 -4.23 5.80
N THR A 8 28.65 -3.72 6.64
CA THR A 8 28.45 -4.26 7.99
C THR A 8 28.18 -5.77 7.92
N PRO A 9 28.93 -6.60 8.67
CA PRO A 9 28.74 -8.05 8.66
C PRO A 9 27.31 -8.45 9.06
N ALA A 10 26.81 -9.56 8.51
CA ALA A 10 25.46 -10.03 8.80
C ALA A 10 25.24 -10.28 10.31
N ALA A 11 26.19 -10.92 10.98
CA ALA A 11 26.16 -11.15 12.42
C ALA A 11 26.09 -9.85 13.24
N GLU A 12 26.75 -8.79 12.76
CA GLU A 12 26.70 -7.48 13.41
C GLU A 12 25.33 -6.83 13.21
N ILE A 13 24.72 -6.96 12.04
CA ILE A 13 23.35 -6.50 11.79
C ILE A 13 22.36 -7.21 12.72
N GLU A 14 22.52 -8.51 12.94
CA GLU A 14 21.67 -9.29 13.84
C GLU A 14 21.78 -8.81 15.29
N ARG A 15 23.00 -8.61 15.80
CA ARG A 15 23.23 -8.02 17.13
C ARG A 15 22.56 -6.66 17.29
N ARG A 16 22.60 -5.81 16.26
CA ARG A 16 21.93 -4.50 16.29
C ARG A 16 20.41 -4.63 16.35
N ILE A 17 19.84 -5.61 15.65
CA ILE A 17 18.39 -5.86 15.65
C ILE A 17 17.94 -6.38 17.02
N GLU A 18 18.69 -7.30 17.61
CA GLU A 18 18.44 -7.81 18.95
C GLU A 18 18.52 -6.69 19.99
N HIS A 19 19.51 -5.81 19.89
CA HIS A 19 19.57 -4.61 20.75
C HIS A 19 18.35 -3.71 20.56
N VAL A 20 17.88 -3.50 19.33
CA VAL A 20 16.66 -2.72 19.06
C VAL A 20 15.40 -3.41 19.62
N LEU A 21 15.36 -4.73 19.61
CA LEU A 21 14.28 -5.50 20.24
C LEU A 21 14.23 -5.24 21.75
N GLU A 22 15.37 -5.21 22.43
CA GLU A 22 15.42 -4.88 23.86
C GLU A 22 14.92 -3.45 24.14
N LEU A 23 15.28 -2.49 23.28
CA LEU A 23 14.75 -1.12 23.40
C LEU A 23 13.22 -1.06 23.20
N LEU A 24 12.66 -1.90 22.33
CA LEU A 24 11.21 -2.02 22.16
C LEU A 24 10.54 -2.62 23.41
N LYS A 25 11.16 -3.64 24.03
CA LYS A 25 10.66 -4.23 25.30
C LYS A 25 10.67 -3.22 26.44
N MET A 26 11.64 -2.30 26.44
CA MET A 26 11.72 -1.15 27.36
C MET A 26 10.72 -0.01 27.02
N GLN A 27 9.83 -0.22 26.05
CA GLN A 27 8.82 0.75 25.61
C GLN A 27 9.38 2.09 25.09
N LEU A 28 10.62 2.12 24.58
CA LEU A 28 11.14 3.33 23.94
C LEU A 28 10.35 3.67 22.68
N THR A 29 10.16 4.97 22.45
CA THR A 29 9.45 5.43 21.26
C THR A 29 10.26 5.18 19.99
N LYS A 30 9.58 5.12 18.84
CA LYS A 30 10.24 5.06 17.52
C LYS A 30 11.26 6.21 17.35
N GLY A 31 10.96 7.40 17.88
CA GLY A 31 11.84 8.56 17.79
C GLY A 31 13.15 8.34 18.55
N ASP A 32 13.04 7.87 19.79
CA ASP A 32 14.18 7.61 20.66
C ASP A 32 15.05 6.47 20.14
N ILE A 33 14.44 5.39 19.64
CA ILE A 33 15.18 4.26 19.06
C ILE A 33 15.96 4.70 17.82
N LYS A 34 15.36 5.50 16.93
CA LYS A 34 16.07 6.01 15.74
C LYS A 34 17.24 6.91 16.12
N ARG A 35 17.04 7.78 17.13
CA ARG A 35 18.09 8.64 17.66
C ARG A 35 19.24 7.78 18.23
N HIS A 36 18.92 6.78 19.04
CA HIS A 36 19.86 5.83 19.61
C HIS A 36 20.65 5.06 18.54
N CYS A 37 19.98 4.53 17.51
CA CYS A 37 20.65 3.83 16.40
C CYS A 37 21.66 4.72 15.68
N ARG A 38 21.28 5.99 15.43
CA ARG A 38 22.16 6.98 14.81
C ARG A 38 23.36 7.30 15.69
N GLU A 39 23.14 7.56 16.97
CA GLU A 39 24.21 7.92 17.92
C GLU A 39 25.16 6.76 18.19
N ARG A 40 24.65 5.54 18.31
CA ARG A 40 25.44 4.36 18.65
C ARG A 40 26.20 3.75 17.47
N TRP A 41 25.62 3.78 16.27
CA TRP A 41 26.16 3.06 15.11
C TRP A 41 26.32 3.92 13.86
N GLY A 42 25.99 5.21 13.90
CA GLY A 42 26.10 6.11 12.75
C GLY A 42 25.16 5.76 11.59
N VAL A 43 24.10 4.97 11.83
CA VAL A 43 23.23 4.51 10.74
C VAL A 43 22.20 5.55 10.33
N SER A 44 21.81 5.53 9.05
CA SER A 44 20.76 6.38 8.52
C SER A 44 19.38 6.05 9.10
N THR A 45 18.46 7.03 9.07
CA THR A 45 17.07 6.87 9.51
C THR A 45 16.40 5.66 8.84
N HIS A 46 16.62 5.47 7.53
CA HIS A 46 16.06 4.36 6.78
C HIS A 46 16.58 3.00 7.29
N THR A 47 17.89 2.92 7.59
CA THR A 47 18.49 1.70 8.16
C THR A 47 17.92 1.41 9.56
N ALA A 48 17.78 2.42 10.40
CA ALA A 48 17.16 2.28 11.71
C ALA A 48 15.69 1.81 11.61
N GLU A 49 14.94 2.26 10.61
CA GLU A 49 13.58 1.78 10.34
C GLU A 49 13.55 0.31 9.92
N ARG A 50 14.52 -0.14 9.11
CA ARG A 50 14.66 -1.56 8.78
C ARG A 50 14.98 -2.42 10.00
N TYR A 51 15.83 -1.94 10.91
CA TYR A 51 16.09 -2.63 12.17
C TYR A 51 14.83 -2.73 13.03
N LEU A 52 14.08 -1.64 13.16
CA LEU A 52 12.80 -1.61 13.86
C LEU A 52 11.77 -2.58 13.27
N ALA A 53 11.67 -2.66 11.94
CA ALA A 53 10.76 -3.60 11.28
C ALA A 53 11.11 -5.05 11.63
N ARG A 54 12.39 -5.42 11.49
CA ARG A 54 12.88 -6.77 11.82
C ARG A 54 12.75 -7.09 13.30
N ALA A 55 13.00 -6.12 14.19
CA ALA A 55 12.82 -6.30 15.63
C ALA A 55 11.33 -6.53 15.98
N ARG A 56 10.40 -5.80 15.36
CA ARG A 56 8.96 -6.05 15.54
C ARG A 56 8.52 -7.42 15.03
N GLU A 57 9.07 -7.86 13.89
CA GLU A 57 8.83 -9.22 13.40
C GLU A 57 9.34 -10.27 14.38
N ALA A 58 10.53 -10.07 14.95
CA ALA A 58 11.07 -10.96 15.99
C ALA A 58 10.19 -10.98 17.24
N LEU A 59 9.71 -9.83 17.70
CA LEU A 59 8.80 -9.72 18.84
C LEU A 59 7.48 -10.46 18.59
N LEU A 60 6.92 -10.35 17.38
CA LEU A 60 5.71 -11.09 17.01
C LEU A 60 5.96 -12.60 16.99
N LYS A 61 7.09 -13.06 16.45
CA LYS A 61 7.47 -14.48 16.46
C LYS A 61 7.63 -15.01 17.89
N ASP A 62 8.29 -14.24 18.76
CA ASP A 62 8.53 -14.59 20.16
C ASP A 62 7.24 -14.64 20.98
N SER A 63 6.25 -13.80 20.64
CA SER A 63 4.96 -13.79 21.33
C SER A 63 4.20 -15.12 21.27
N LYS A 64 4.58 -16.05 20.38
CA LYS A 64 3.87 -17.33 20.08
C LYS A 64 2.39 -17.17 19.73
N ARG A 65 1.93 -15.92 19.56
CA ARG A 65 0.55 -15.55 19.27
C ARG A 65 0.47 -15.01 17.86
N GLY A 66 -0.58 -15.39 17.15
CA GLY A 66 -0.80 -14.91 15.80
C GLY A 66 -1.07 -13.41 15.76
N ARG A 67 -0.81 -12.77 14.61
CA ARG A 67 -1.24 -11.38 14.36
C ARG A 67 -2.73 -11.18 14.65
N ALA A 68 -3.56 -12.16 14.31
CA ALA A 68 -5.01 -12.12 14.54
C ALA A 68 -5.36 -12.00 16.03
N GLU A 69 -4.63 -12.68 16.91
CA GLU A 69 -4.86 -12.62 18.36
C GLU A 69 -4.52 -11.24 18.93
N HIS A 70 -3.36 -10.68 18.53
CA HIS A 70 -2.99 -9.32 18.92
C HIS A 70 -4.00 -8.29 18.41
N VAL A 71 -4.54 -8.50 17.20
CA VAL A 71 -5.60 -7.66 16.64
C VAL A 71 -6.89 -7.78 17.47
N ALA A 72 -7.25 -8.98 17.93
CA ALA A 72 -8.41 -9.20 18.78
C ALA A 72 -8.27 -8.50 20.15
N ASP A 73 -7.10 -8.58 20.78
CA ASP A 73 -6.80 -7.89 22.04
C ASP A 73 -6.91 -6.36 21.88
N VAL A 74 -6.29 -5.82 20.82
CA VAL A 74 -6.35 -4.39 20.50
C VAL A 74 -7.78 -3.96 20.20
N TYR A 75 -8.56 -4.79 19.49
CA TYR A 75 -9.97 -4.53 19.23
C TYR A 75 -10.76 -4.39 20.55
N GLY A 76 -10.60 -5.33 21.47
CA GLY A 76 -11.26 -5.31 22.78
C GLY A 76 -10.92 -4.06 23.59
N LEU A 77 -9.63 -3.71 23.64
CA LEU A 77 -9.14 -2.51 24.33
C LEU A 77 -9.69 -1.21 23.71
N LEU A 78 -9.66 -1.09 22.38
CA LEU A 78 -10.19 0.11 21.71
C LEU A 78 -11.69 0.25 21.94
N ARG A 79 -12.42 -0.85 21.91
CA ARG A 79 -13.86 -0.86 22.19
C ARG A 79 -14.15 -0.43 23.62
N SER A 80 -13.40 -0.93 24.61
CA SER A 80 -13.60 -0.53 26.01
C SER A 80 -13.33 0.96 26.24
N ILE A 81 -12.35 1.56 25.57
CA ILE A 81 -12.08 3.00 25.63
C ILE A 81 -13.24 3.81 25.05
N ILE A 82 -13.82 3.35 23.94
CA ILE A 82 -14.95 4.03 23.28
C ILE A 82 -16.20 4.00 24.17
N GLU A 83 -16.48 2.85 24.78
CA GLU A 83 -17.67 2.61 25.61
C GLU A 83 -17.55 3.21 27.02
N SER A 84 -16.33 3.45 27.53
CA SER A 84 -16.10 4.00 28.87
C SER A 84 -16.69 5.40 29.02
N PRO A 85 -17.62 5.64 29.96
CA PRO A 85 -18.20 6.97 30.18
C PRO A 85 -17.18 7.98 30.76
N SER A 86 -16.12 7.50 31.41
CA SER A 86 -15.11 8.33 32.07
C SER A 86 -14.06 8.92 31.11
N GLU A 87 -13.91 8.36 29.91
CA GLU A 87 -12.85 8.77 29.00
C GLU A 87 -13.18 10.10 28.28
N PRO A 88 -12.21 11.02 28.12
CA PRO A 88 -12.42 12.26 27.38
C PRO A 88 -12.82 11.99 25.92
N SER A 89 -13.70 12.83 25.37
CA SER A 89 -14.20 12.69 23.99
C SER A 89 -13.07 12.63 22.94
N ARG A 90 -11.95 13.33 23.17
CA ARG A 90 -10.78 13.28 22.28
C ARG A 90 -10.11 11.91 22.27
N THR A 91 -10.04 11.24 23.42
CA THR A 91 -9.48 9.88 23.56
C THR A 91 -10.38 8.86 22.87
N LYS A 92 -11.71 8.96 23.08
CA LYS A 92 -12.70 8.13 22.39
C LYS A 92 -12.61 8.27 20.87
N LEU A 93 -12.54 9.51 20.37
CA LEU A 93 -12.44 9.77 18.94
C LEU A 93 -11.13 9.23 18.33
N ARG A 94 -10.02 9.28 19.06
CA ARG A 94 -8.75 8.65 18.64
C ARG A 94 -8.87 7.13 18.60
N ALA A 95 -9.48 6.52 19.62
CA ALA A 95 -9.71 5.07 19.66
C ALA A 95 -10.61 4.61 18.52
N ALA A 96 -11.70 5.34 18.23
CA ALA A 96 -12.58 5.07 17.10
C ALA A 96 -11.85 5.15 15.75
N ASN A 97 -11.04 6.19 15.54
CA ASN A 97 -10.21 6.29 14.33
C ASN A 97 -9.20 5.14 14.19
N GLN A 98 -8.58 4.73 15.29
CA GLN A 98 -7.66 3.59 15.33
C GLN A 98 -8.39 2.28 14.98
N LEU A 99 -9.62 2.12 15.48
CA LEU A 99 -10.48 0.98 15.19
C LEU A 99 -10.87 0.94 13.70
N CYS A 100 -11.25 2.08 13.11
CA CYS A 100 -11.52 2.17 11.67
C CYS A 100 -10.29 1.82 10.82
N ARG A 101 -9.07 2.18 11.26
CA ARG A 101 -7.81 1.74 10.61
C ARG A 101 -7.64 0.23 10.68
N LEU A 102 -7.91 -0.36 11.83
CA LEU A 102 -7.75 -1.79 12.08
C LEU A 102 -8.73 -2.62 11.23
N LEU A 103 -9.96 -2.11 11.04
CA LEU A 103 -11.00 -2.75 10.23
C LEU A 103 -10.93 -2.42 8.74
N GLY A 104 -10.00 -1.55 8.32
CA GLY A 104 -9.88 -1.12 6.92
C GLY A 104 -11.02 -0.24 6.42
N LEU A 105 -11.78 0.40 7.32
CA LEU A 105 -12.93 1.25 7.00
C LEU A 105 -12.54 2.67 6.57
N ASN A 106 -11.27 3.03 6.68
CA ASN A 106 -10.82 4.34 6.23
C ASN A 106 -10.72 4.38 4.72
N SER A 107 -11.17 5.50 4.14
CA SER A 107 -11.07 5.76 2.71
C SER A 107 -9.66 5.42 2.18
N PRO A 108 -9.56 4.79 0.99
CA PRO A 108 -8.28 4.45 0.40
C PRO A 108 -7.40 5.71 0.38
N LYS A 109 -6.20 5.61 0.96
CA LYS A 109 -5.18 6.64 0.74
C LYS A 109 -4.88 6.61 -0.75
N GLU A 110 -4.97 7.77 -1.40
CA GLU A 110 -4.68 7.95 -2.83
C GLU A 110 -3.45 7.12 -3.23
N LEU A 111 -3.68 6.14 -4.10
CA LEU A 111 -2.60 5.42 -4.76
C LEU A 111 -1.98 6.39 -5.75
N ILE A 112 -0.93 7.08 -5.34
CA ILE A 112 -0.04 7.76 -6.29
C ILE A 112 0.70 6.65 -7.04
N VAL A 113 0.16 6.27 -8.19
CA VAL A 113 0.85 5.41 -9.14
C VAL A 113 1.89 6.27 -9.83
N GLU A 114 3.09 6.36 -9.25
CA GLU A 114 4.25 6.83 -9.99
C GLU A 114 4.57 5.79 -11.07
N GLN A 115 4.12 6.05 -12.30
CA GLN A 115 4.51 5.30 -13.49
C GLN A 115 6.00 5.50 -13.75
N SER A 116 6.82 4.75 -13.03
CA SER A 116 8.22 4.53 -13.36
C SER A 116 8.29 3.53 -14.53
N LEU A 117 7.95 3.99 -15.73
CA LEU A 117 8.18 3.25 -16.97
C LEU A 117 9.67 3.27 -17.31
N ARG A 118 10.45 2.41 -16.63
CA ARG A 118 11.77 1.95 -17.09
C ARG A 118 12.01 0.51 -16.65
N ALA A 119 11.40 -0.42 -17.38
CA ALA A 119 11.99 -1.72 -17.69
C ALA A 119 11.11 -2.41 -18.75
N GLU A 120 11.73 -2.62 -19.91
CA GLU A 120 11.33 -3.40 -21.07
C GLU A 120 10.35 -4.54 -20.78
N VAL A 121 9.10 -4.36 -21.22
CA VAL A 121 8.26 -5.46 -21.69
C VAL A 121 7.90 -5.11 -23.12
N SER A 122 8.54 -5.76 -24.09
CA SER A 122 8.15 -5.67 -25.50
C SER A 122 6.78 -6.32 -25.67
N ILE A 123 5.73 -5.54 -25.45
CA ILE A 123 4.43 -5.81 -26.06
C ILE A 123 4.46 -5.05 -27.37
N ASP A 124 4.42 -5.78 -28.48
CA ASP A 124 4.38 -5.25 -29.84
C ASP A 124 3.00 -4.60 -30.09
N LEU A 125 2.78 -3.46 -29.43
CA LEU A 125 1.68 -2.57 -29.73
C LEU A 125 2.13 -1.74 -30.93
N GLY A 126 1.70 -2.20 -32.11
CA GLY A 126 1.98 -1.55 -33.39
C GLY A 126 1.87 -0.03 -33.32
N LYS A 127 2.79 0.63 -34.05
CA LYS A 127 3.07 2.09 -34.11
C LYS A 127 1.95 2.98 -33.56
N PRO A 128 2.26 3.96 -32.67
CA PRO A 128 1.25 4.86 -32.14
C PRO A 128 0.64 5.67 -33.28
N GLN A 129 -0.59 5.36 -33.64
CA GLN A 129 -1.35 6.15 -34.61
C GLN A 129 -1.62 7.52 -33.99
N SER A 130 -1.26 8.57 -34.73
CA SER A 130 -1.48 9.94 -34.25
C SER A 130 -2.97 10.19 -34.04
N ALA A 131 -3.31 11.11 -33.13
CA ALA A 131 -4.71 11.44 -32.84
C ALA A 131 -5.51 11.86 -34.11
N ALA A 132 -4.82 12.36 -35.14
CA ALA A 132 -5.41 12.68 -36.43
C ALA A 132 -5.84 11.43 -37.22
N GLU A 133 -5.06 10.35 -37.16
CA GLU A 133 -5.35 9.08 -37.84
C GLU A 133 -6.51 8.34 -37.15
N LEU A 134 -6.53 8.34 -35.81
CA LEU A 134 -7.64 7.78 -35.03
C LEU A 134 -8.96 8.52 -35.31
N LYS A 135 -8.91 9.84 -35.44
CA LYS A 135 -10.09 10.65 -35.78
C LYS A 135 -10.61 10.34 -37.19
N ALA A 136 -9.70 10.26 -38.16
CA ALA A 136 -10.05 9.92 -39.54
C ALA A 136 -10.68 8.52 -39.65
N GLU A 137 -10.18 7.54 -38.90
CA GLU A 137 -10.72 6.18 -38.88
C GLU A 137 -12.10 6.11 -38.22
N LEU A 138 -12.32 6.89 -37.15
CA LEU A 138 -13.62 6.99 -36.50
C LEU A 138 -14.68 7.58 -37.44
N ASP A 139 -14.31 8.61 -38.20
CA ASP A 139 -15.20 9.27 -39.16
C ASP A 139 -15.53 8.36 -40.35
N ARG A 140 -14.58 7.54 -40.83
CA ARG A 140 -14.85 6.49 -41.84
C ARG A 140 -15.85 5.46 -41.33
N ARG A 141 -15.70 5.01 -40.07
CA ARG A 141 -16.62 4.04 -39.46
C ARG A 141 -18.03 4.62 -39.29
N ARG A 142 -18.14 5.90 -38.91
CA ARG A 142 -19.43 6.60 -38.84
C ARG A 142 -20.11 6.70 -40.21
N LEU A 143 -19.34 6.99 -41.26
CA LEU A 143 -19.86 7.07 -42.62
C LEU A 143 -20.32 5.70 -43.15
N ALA A 144 -19.57 4.63 -42.83
CA ALA A 144 -19.94 3.26 -43.17
C ALA A 144 -21.21 2.80 -42.43
N ALA A 145 -21.34 3.13 -41.14
CA ALA A 145 -22.52 2.84 -40.34
C ALA A 145 -23.76 3.58 -40.85
N ALA A 146 -23.62 4.86 -41.24
CA ALA A 146 -24.71 5.64 -41.84
C ALA A 146 -25.18 5.03 -43.18
N ARG A 147 -24.25 4.58 -44.03
CA ARG A 147 -24.56 3.88 -45.29
C ARG A 147 -25.26 2.55 -45.07
N ALA A 148 -24.87 1.79 -44.04
CA ALA A 148 -25.53 0.54 -43.69
C ALA A 148 -26.96 0.77 -43.14
N ALA A 149 -27.18 1.85 -42.40
CA ALA A 149 -28.50 2.22 -41.88
C ALA A 149 -29.47 2.65 -42.99
N SER A 150 -29.02 3.41 -44.00
CA SER A 150 -29.86 3.76 -45.16
C SER A 150 -30.22 2.58 -46.07
N ARG A 151 -29.53 1.44 -45.95
CA ARG A 151 -29.80 0.22 -46.73
C ARG A 151 -30.80 -0.74 -46.06
N ARG A 152 -31.33 -0.38 -44.88
CA ARG A 152 -32.13 -1.24 -44.00
C ARG A 152 -33.53 -0.68 -43.70
N LEU A 153 -34.09 0.15 -44.58
CA LEU A 153 -35.54 0.45 -44.55
C LEU A 153 -36.28 -0.69 -45.27
N PRO A 154 -37.15 -1.46 -44.58
CA PRO A 154 -38.03 -2.42 -45.26
C PRO A 154 -39.01 -1.66 -46.16
N ALA A 155 -39.26 -2.20 -47.37
CA ALA A 155 -40.28 -1.69 -48.28
C ALA A 155 -41.67 -1.76 -47.61
N PRO A 156 -42.60 -0.83 -47.90
CA PRO A 156 -43.95 -0.93 -47.36
C PRO A 156 -44.62 -2.20 -47.89
N GLU A 157 -45.12 -3.03 -46.96
CA GLU A 157 -45.90 -4.24 -47.25
C GLU A 157 -47.06 -3.91 -48.22
N PRO A 158 -47.30 -4.73 -49.26
CA PRO A 158 -48.40 -4.50 -50.17
C PRO A 158 -49.74 -4.70 -49.44
N SER A 159 -50.62 -3.70 -49.52
CA SER A 159 -51.99 -3.81 -49.01
C SER A 159 -52.75 -4.89 -49.78
N GLU A 160 -53.26 -5.91 -49.07
CA GLU A 160 -54.20 -6.89 -49.62
C GLU A 160 -55.52 -6.20 -50.01
N ASN A 161 -55.88 -6.29 -51.29
CA ASN A 161 -57.25 -6.36 -51.83
C ASN A 161 -57.21 -6.72 -53.32
#